data_AF-A0A9E5F0B1-F1
#
_entry.id   AF-A0A9E5F0B1-F1
#
_cell.length_a   1.000
_cell.length_b   1.000
_cell.length_c   1.000
_cell.angle_alpha   90.00
_cell.angle_beta   90.00
_cell.angle_gamma   90.00
#
_symmetry.space_group_name_H-M   'P 1'
#
loop_
_entity.id
_entity.type
_entity.pdbx_description
1 polymer ?
#
loop_
_entity_poly.entity_id
_entity_poly.type
_entity_poly.pdbx_seq_one_letter_code
_entity_poly.pdbx_strand_id
1 'polypeptide(L)' 'MTETQKEIMLHTLGASRKGAKLGYRNYYCAAIDDPNCNALLAAGLMRAGRLLNDGQDQYFIVTEAGMIALGLNPAEVNAS' A
#
# COMPACT_ATOMS: atom_id res chain seq x y z
N MET A 1 -9.87 -7.34 5.95
CA MET A 1 -9.16 -7.11 4.68
C MET A 1 -9.67 -8.12 3.67
N THR A 2 -10.05 -7.67 2.47
CA THR A 2 -10.47 -8.55 1.35
C THR A 2 -9.25 -9.01 0.54
N GLU A 3 -9.41 -10.00 -0.34
CA GLU A 3 -8.32 -10.43 -1.24
C GLU A 3 -7.86 -9.30 -2.18
N THR A 4 -8.79 -8.50 -2.72
CA THR A 4 -8.44 -7.32 -3.54
C THR A 4 -7.61 -6.31 -2.76
N GLN A 5 -7.98 -6.02 -1.51
CA GLN A 5 -7.20 -5.11 -0.64
C GLN A 5 -5.81 -5.66 -0.35
N LYS A 6 -5.70 -6.97 -0.12
CA LYS A 6 -4.43 -7.66 0.07
C LYS A 6 -3.56 -7.55 -1.18
N GLU A 7 -4.11 -7.77 -2.37
CA GLU A 7 -3.41 -7.62 -3.65
C GLU A 7 -2.92 -6.18 -3.88
N ILE A 8 -3.74 -5.17 -3.56
CA ILE A 8 -3.35 -3.75 -3.63
C ILE A 8 -2.12 -3.51 -2.73
N MET A 9 -2.16 -3.95 -1.47
CA MET A 9 -1.05 -3.74 -0.55
C MET A 9 0.20 -4.52 -0.98
N LEU A 10 0.07 -5.75 -1.45
CA LEU A 10 1.20 -6.52 -2.01
C LEU A 10 1.78 -5.84 -3.25
N HIS A 11 0.95 -5.31 -4.14
CA HIS A 11 1.38 -4.56 -5.31
C HIS A 11 2.14 -3.28 -4.91
N THR A 12 1.63 -2.57 -3.91
CA THR A 12 2.24 -1.35 -3.35
C THR A 12 3.68 -1.61 -2.87
N LEU A 13 3.88 -2.75 -2.19
CA LEU A 13 5.17 -3.15 -1.65
C LEU A 13 6.09 -3.84 -2.67
N GLY A 14 5.64 -4.02 -3.91
CA GLY A 14 6.34 -4.84 -4.90
C GLY A 14 6.39 -6.33 -4.54
N ALA A 15 5.56 -6.79 -3.61
CA ALA A 15 5.51 -8.17 -3.10
C ALA A 15 4.55 -9.10 -3.88
N SER A 16 3.96 -8.63 -4.98
CA SER A 16 2.97 -9.39 -5.76
C SER A 16 3.56 -10.55 -6.58
N ARG A 17 4.89 -10.64 -6.70
CA ARG A 17 5.58 -11.71 -7.44
C ARG A 17 6.74 -12.29 -6.62
N LYS A 18 6.93 -13.61 -6.70
CA LYS A 18 8.06 -14.30 -6.07
C LYS A 18 9.39 -13.76 -6.62
N GLY A 19 10.30 -13.36 -5.72
CA GLY A 19 11.62 -12.81 -6.07
C GLY A 19 11.64 -11.32 -6.43
N ALA A 20 10.50 -10.63 -6.32
CA ALA A 20 10.48 -9.18 -6.49
C ALA A 20 11.14 -8.47 -5.28
N LYS A 21 11.81 -7.35 -5.55
CA LYS A 21 12.43 -6.52 -4.51
C LYS A 21 11.32 -5.82 -3.72
N LEU A 22 11.16 -6.21 -2.45
CA LEU A 22 10.26 -5.55 -1.52
C LEU A 22 10.61 -4.05 -1.43
N GLY A 23 9.63 -3.21 -1.18
CA GLY A 23 9.85 -1.78 -0.93
C GLY A 23 10.21 -0.93 -2.15
N TYR A 24 10.52 -1.50 -3.32
CA TYR A 24 10.97 -0.72 -4.47
C TYR A 24 9.97 0.36 -4.94
N ARG A 25 8.66 0.08 -4.86
CA ARG A 25 7.61 1.07 -5.20
C ARG A 25 7.22 1.88 -3.99
N ASN A 26 6.85 1.23 -2.88
CA ASN A 26 6.44 1.87 -1.62
C ASN A 26 5.27 2.88 -1.71
N TYR A 27 4.58 2.96 -2.84
CA TYR A 27 3.36 3.75 -3.01
C TYR A 27 2.46 3.15 -4.10
N TYR A 28 1.16 3.36 -3.95
CA TYR A 28 0.12 3.00 -4.90
C TYR A 28 -0.64 4.26 -5.29
N CYS A 29 -0.81 4.51 -6.58
CA CYS A 29 -1.55 5.67 -7.07
C CYS A 29 -2.97 5.22 -7.43
N ALA A 30 -3.97 5.90 -6.87
CA ALA A 30 -5.37 5.68 -7.21
C ALA A 30 -6.18 6.96 -6.98
N ALA A 31 -7.43 6.94 -7.43
CA ALA A 31 -8.39 8.01 -7.16
C ALA A 31 -8.58 8.20 -5.65
N ILE A 32 -8.78 9.44 -5.21
CA ILE A 32 -8.96 9.78 -3.79
C ILE A 32 -10.20 9.11 -3.18
N ASP A 33 -11.20 8.78 -3.99
CA ASP A 33 -12.44 8.11 -3.59
C ASP A 33 -12.40 6.58 -3.78
N ASP A 34 -11.24 6.00 -4.13
CA ASP A 34 -11.12 4.54 -4.29
C ASP A 34 -11.56 3.80 -3.00
N PRO A 35 -12.59 2.95 -3.07
CA PRO A 35 -13.21 2.39 -1.87
C PRO A 35 -12.28 1.40 -1.14
N ASN A 36 -11.36 0.73 -1.86
CA ASN A 36 -10.43 -0.19 -1.24
C ASN A 36 -9.34 0.56 -0.48
N CYS A 37 -8.77 1.58 -1.10
CA CYS A 37 -7.74 2.42 -0.49
C CYS A 37 -8.31 3.19 0.71
N ASN A 38 -9.52 3.72 0.61
CA ASN A 38 -10.19 4.40 1.72
C ASN A 38 -10.52 3.47 2.90
N ALA A 39 -10.95 2.24 2.63
CA ALA A 39 -11.14 1.24 3.69
C ALA A 39 -9.81 0.88 4.38
N LEU A 40 -8.71 0.78 3.64
CA LEU A 40 -7.37 0.50 4.17
C LEU A 40 -6.79 1.68 4.97
N LEU A 41 -7.05 2.92 4.54
CA LEU A 41 -6.76 4.14 5.30
C LEU A 41 -7.52 4.15 6.64
N ALA A 42 -8.83 3.92 6.59
CA ALA A 42 -9.68 3.89 7.79
C ALA A 42 -9.25 2.80 8.78
N ALA A 43 -8.73 1.68 8.28
CA ALA A 43 -8.18 0.60 9.09
C ALA A 43 -6.74 0.84 9.59
N GLY A 44 -6.08 1.93 9.20
CA GLY A 44 -4.69 2.24 9.56
C GLY A 44 -3.63 1.36 8.87
N LEU A 45 -4.04 0.55 7.88
CA LEU A 45 -3.15 -0.34 7.12
C LEU A 45 -2.42 0.38 5.99
N MET A 46 -2.95 1.53 5.59
CA MET A 46 -2.30 2.48 4.69
C MET A 46 -2.35 3.89 5.28
N ARG A 47 -1.52 4.78 4.76
CA ARG A 47 -1.54 6.22 5.04
C ARG A 47 -1.62 7.01 3.73
N ALA A 48 -2.25 8.18 3.82
CA ALA A 48 -2.42 9.09 2.71
C ALA A 48 -1.09 9.80 2.40
N GLY A 49 -0.77 9.92 1.13
CA GLY A 49 0.43 10.56 0.59
C GLY A 49 0.10 11.82 -0.22
N ARG A 50 0.96 12.14 -1.18
CA ARG A 50 0.81 13.33 -2.03
C ARG A 50 -0.43 13.22 -2.93
N LEU A 51 -1.15 14.33 -3.07
CA LEU A 51 -2.22 14.52 -4.06
C LEU A 51 -1.64 14.80 -5.46
N LEU A 52 -2.32 14.29 -6.47
CA LEU A 52 -1.95 14.32 -7.88
C LEU A 52 -3.17 14.73 -8.71
N ASN A 53 -2.96 15.07 -9.98
CA ASN A 53 -4.02 15.32 -10.96
C ASN A 53 -5.11 16.27 -10.43
N ASP A 54 -4.68 17.45 -9.98
CA ASP A 54 -5.54 18.49 -9.39
C ASP A 54 -6.44 18.01 -8.24
N GLY A 55 -5.97 17.02 -7.47
CA GLY A 55 -6.65 16.48 -6.30
C GLY A 55 -7.58 15.31 -6.59
N GLN A 56 -7.59 14.79 -7.83
CA GLN A 56 -8.38 13.61 -8.18
C GLN A 56 -7.71 12.31 -7.75
N ASP A 57 -6.39 12.27 -7.72
CA ASP A 57 -5.60 11.08 -7.37
C ASP A 57 -4.71 11.32 -6.15
N GLN A 58 -4.34 10.24 -5.47
CA GLN A 58 -3.44 10.27 -4.33
C GLN A 58 -2.50 9.06 -4.29
N TYR A 59 -1.31 9.25 -3.72
CA TYR A 59 -0.49 8.12 -3.30
C TYR A 59 -0.98 7.53 -1.97
N PHE A 60 -1.12 6.22 -1.93
CA PHE A 60 -1.39 5.44 -0.74
C PHE A 60 -0.15 4.62 -0.40
N ILE A 61 0.28 4.67 0.86
CA ILE A 61 1.52 4.04 1.33
C ILE A 61 1.15 3.04 2.42
N VAL A 62 1.61 1.79 2.29
CA VAL A 62 1.36 0.76 3.30
C VAL A 62 2.12 1.11 4.58
N THR A 63 1.43 1.05 5.72
CA THR A 63 2.04 1.30 7.04
C THR A 63 2.76 0.05 7.54
N GLU A 64 3.55 0.17 8.61
CA GLU A 64 4.13 -1.01 9.27
C GLU A 64 3.04 -1.98 9.77
N ALA A 65 1.93 -1.46 10.30
CA ALA A 65 0.77 -2.26 10.66
C ALA A 65 0.18 -3.01 9.45
N GLY A 66 0.14 -2.35 8.29
CA GLY A 66 -0.24 -2.97 7.03
C GLY A 66 0.71 -4.10 6.60
N MET A 67 2.03 -3.89 6.71
CA MET A 67 3.03 -4.92 6.41
C MET A 67 2.88 -6.13 7.35
N ILE A 68 2.69 -5.89 8.65
CA ILE A 68 2.46 -6.95 9.65
C ILE A 68 1.16 -7.71 9.34
N ALA A 69 0.10 -7.02 8.93
CA ALA A 69 -1.17 -7.65 8.54
C ALA A 69 -1.05 -8.56 7.30
N LEU A 70 -0.03 -8.34 6.46
CA LEU A 70 0.34 -9.21 5.35
C LEU A 70 1.29 -10.36 5.75
N GLY A 71 1.74 -10.41 7.00
CA GLY A 71 2.77 -11.34 7.47
C GLY A 71 4.18 -10.98 7.01
N LEU A 72 4.42 -9.72 6.64
CA LEU A 72 5.74 -9.23 6.24
C LEU A 72 6.46 -8.57 7.42
N ASN A 73 7.78 -8.65 7.42
CA ASN A 73 8.64 -7.94 8.37
C ASN A 73 8.90 -6.50 7.86
N PRO A 74 8.45 -5.44 8.57
CA PRO A 74 8.68 -4.07 8.13
C PRO A 74 10.15 -3.70 7.94
N ALA A 75 11.05 -4.27 8.74
CA ALA A 75 12.48 -4.01 8.63
C ALA A 75 13.05 -4.49 7.28
N GLU A 76 12.57 -5.62 6.76
CA GLU A 76 13.01 -6.16 5.47
C GLU A 76 12.47 -5.33 4.30
N VAL A 77 11.22 -4.88 4.42
CA VAL A 77 10.57 -4.05 3.41
C VAL A 77 11.22 -2.66 3.31
N ASN A 78 11.54 -2.04 4.45
CA ASN A 78 12.09 -0.68 4.50
C ASN A 78 13.61 -0.60 4.30
N ALA A 79 14.34 -1.72 4.39
CA ALA A 79 15.78 -1.78 4.13
C ALA A 79 16.15 -1.85 2.64
N SER A 80 15.15 -1.87 1.75
CA SER A 80 15.27 -2.11 0.31
C SER A 80 15.26 -0.82 -0.51
#